data_AF-A0A6I0G5L2-F1
#
_entry.id   AF-A0A6I0G5L2-F1
#
_cell.length_a   1.000
_cell.length_b   1.000
_cell.length_c   1.000
_cell.angle_alpha   90.00
_cell.angle_beta   90.00
_cell.angle_gamma   90.00
#
_symmetry.space_group_name_H-M   'P 1'
#
loop_
_entity.id
_entity.type
_entity.pdbx_description
1 polymer ?
#
loop_
_entity_poly.entity_id
_entity_poly.type
_entity_poly.pdbx_seq_one_letter_code
_entity_poly.pdbx_strand_id
1 'polypeptide(L)'
;MSTPNVQLVMLPIPDWKVARVIRFRFKHHLCDCGGTIVYTRPFTITYNKNTPDTIDTCILAAIQNLYSNVQTYNEDLVWNTSYSDMQTIYDGGRPKTDLTIRMTPSFDSAILPQLVGQTVYAYDIHLHIFLNYIGDIANIPPVIFTTQVFPYNEDSLFKSNVQQILTL
;
A
#
# COMPACT_ATOMS: atom_id res chain seq x y z
N MET A 1 -35.92 -15.74 13.91
CA MET A 1 -34.46 -15.52 13.99
C MET A 1 -34.24 -14.06 14.31
N SER A 2 -33.62 -13.73 15.44
CA SER A 2 -33.23 -12.35 15.75
C SER A 2 -31.88 -12.06 15.11
N THR A 3 -31.76 -10.93 14.41
CA THR A 3 -30.49 -10.48 13.86
C THR A 3 -29.53 -10.17 15.01
N PRO A 4 -28.29 -10.69 15.02
CA PRO A 4 -27.32 -10.35 16.05
C PRO A 4 -26.95 -8.87 15.96
N ASN A 5 -26.89 -8.19 17.11
CA ASN A 5 -26.40 -6.82 17.21
C ASN A 5 -24.88 -6.85 17.34
N VAL A 6 -24.18 -6.10 16.50
CA VAL A 6 -22.72 -5.88 16.61
C VAL A 6 -22.50 -4.49 17.17
N GLN A 7 -21.84 -4.39 18.32
CA GLN A 7 -21.47 -3.12 18.93
C GLN A 7 -20.19 -2.59 18.32
N LEU A 8 -20.23 -1.36 17.78
CA LEU A 8 -19.05 -0.65 17.29
C LEU A 8 -18.63 0.41 18.32
N VAL A 9 -17.32 0.55 18.52
CA VAL A 9 -16.74 1.59 19.39
C VAL A 9 -16.04 2.63 18.51
N MET A 10 -16.46 3.89 18.64
CA MET A 10 -15.82 5.02 17.96
C MET A 10 -14.42 5.23 18.54
N LEU A 11 -13.43 5.37 17.68
CA LEU A 11 -12.06 5.70 18.07
C LEU A 11 -11.95 7.21 18.38
N PRO A 12 -11.07 7.61 19.31
CA PRO A 12 -10.66 9.01 19.41
C PRO A 12 -9.83 9.41 18.19
N ILE A 13 -9.84 10.70 17.82
CA ILE A 13 -9.20 11.22 16.58
C ILE A 13 -7.74 10.77 16.39
N PRO A 14 -6.86 10.76 17.42
CA PRO A 14 -5.47 10.32 17.25
C PRO A 14 -5.33 8.84 16.84
N ASP A 15 -6.33 8.02 17.12
CA ASP A 15 -6.34 6.59 16.80
C ASP A 15 -7.02 6.28 15.47
N TRP A 16 -7.58 7.30 14.81
CA TRP A 16 -8.20 7.14 13.49
C TRP A 16 -7.16 6.67 12.49
N LYS A 17 -7.60 5.85 11.54
CA LYS A 17 -6.76 5.32 10.48
C LYS A 17 -7.37 5.65 9.13
N VAL A 18 -6.56 5.53 8.10
CA VAL A 18 -6.98 5.59 6.71
C VAL A 18 -6.70 4.24 6.09
N ALA A 19 -7.71 3.64 5.47
CA ALA A 19 -7.54 2.52 4.55
C ALA A 19 -7.25 3.07 3.15
N ARG A 20 -6.07 2.70 2.61
CA ARG A 20 -5.78 2.91 1.20
C ARG A 20 -6.06 1.64 0.45
N VAL A 21 -6.92 1.71 -0.56
CA VAL A 21 -7.19 0.57 -1.43
C VAL A 21 -6.84 0.88 -2.88
N ILE A 22 -6.04 -0.02 -3.46
CA ILE A 22 -5.56 0.09 -4.82
C ILE A 22 -6.10 -1.10 -5.59
N ARG A 23 -6.89 -0.82 -6.63
CA ARG A 23 -7.38 -1.80 -7.57
C ARG A 23 -6.64 -1.65 -8.88
N PHE A 24 -6.36 -2.76 -9.55
CA PHE A 24 -5.68 -2.73 -10.82
C PHE A 24 -6.15 -3.87 -11.71
N ARG A 25 -5.83 -3.78 -13.00
CA ARG A 25 -6.06 -4.85 -13.96
C ARG A 25 -4.77 -5.23 -14.65
N PHE A 26 -4.73 -6.44 -15.17
CA PHE A 26 -3.63 -6.86 -16.00
C PHE A 26 -4.11 -7.95 -16.95
N LYS A 27 -3.39 -8.11 -18.06
CA LYS A 27 -3.62 -9.22 -18.97
C LYS A 27 -2.73 -10.38 -18.53
N HIS A 28 -3.34 -11.53 -18.36
CA HIS A 28 -2.61 -12.78 -18.20
C HIS A 28 -3.15 -13.79 -19.20
N HIS A 29 -2.31 -14.20 -20.15
CA HIS A 29 -2.74 -14.90 -21.36
C HIS A 29 -3.91 -14.18 -22.06
N LEU A 30 -5.06 -14.85 -22.19
CA LEU A 30 -6.28 -14.35 -22.85
C LEU A 30 -7.30 -13.73 -21.87
N CYS A 31 -6.99 -13.68 -20.58
CA CYS A 31 -7.94 -13.27 -19.54
C CYS A 31 -7.61 -11.87 -18.99
N ASP A 32 -8.65 -11.04 -18.84
CA ASP A 32 -8.58 -9.83 -18.01
C ASP A 32 -8.60 -10.24 -16.54
N CYS A 33 -7.47 -10.04 -15.88
CA CYS A 33 -7.30 -10.28 -14.45
C CYS A 33 -7.32 -8.96 -13.70
N GLY A 34 -7.50 -9.04 -12.39
CA GLY A 34 -7.38 -7.88 -11.52
C GLY A 34 -6.80 -8.23 -10.17
N GLY A 35 -6.47 -7.21 -9.40
CA GLY A 35 -5.99 -7.37 -8.05
C GLY A 35 -6.37 -6.19 -7.16
N THR A 36 -6.32 -6.44 -5.86
CA THR A 36 -6.54 -5.44 -4.82
C THR A 36 -5.38 -5.47 -3.85
N ILE A 37 -4.85 -4.30 -3.53
CA ILE A 37 -3.87 -4.10 -2.46
C ILE A 37 -4.52 -3.20 -1.42
N VAL A 38 -4.31 -3.49 -0.13
CA VAL A 38 -4.78 -2.66 0.96
C VAL A 38 -3.72 -2.50 2.04
N TYR A 39 -3.57 -1.28 2.54
CA TYR A 39 -2.73 -0.95 3.69
C TYR A 39 -3.39 0.15 4.51
N THR A 40 -2.95 0.31 5.76
CA THR A 40 -3.41 1.43 6.60
C THR A 40 -2.27 2.33 7.04
N ARG A 41 -2.65 3.55 7.38
CA ARG A 41 -1.81 4.52 8.06
C ARG A 41 -2.63 5.31 9.08
N PRO A 42 -1.99 5.95 10.08
CA PRO A 42 -2.65 6.90 10.96
C PRO A 42 -3.30 8.03 10.15
N PHE A 43 -4.47 8.45 10.62
CA PHE A 43 -5.11 9.66 10.14
C PHE A 43 -4.31 10.89 10.58
N THR A 44 -4.16 11.86 9.69
CA THR A 44 -3.55 13.16 10.02
C THR A 44 -4.55 14.27 9.77
N ILE A 45 -4.45 15.38 10.50
CA ILE A 45 -5.37 16.52 10.36
C ILE A 45 -5.27 17.21 8.99
N THR A 46 -4.20 16.96 8.24
CA THR A 46 -3.98 17.45 6.87
C THR A 46 -4.31 16.39 5.83
N TYR A 47 -4.77 15.21 6.24
CA TYR A 47 -5.09 14.13 5.31
C TYR A 47 -6.23 14.56 4.39
N ASN A 48 -5.97 14.49 3.09
CA ASN A 48 -6.97 14.73 2.06
C ASN A 48 -7.27 13.41 1.35
N LYS A 49 -8.48 12.89 1.56
CA LYS A 49 -8.94 11.66 0.90
C LYS A 49 -8.93 11.74 -0.65
N ASN A 50 -8.78 12.91 -1.24
CA ASN A 50 -8.72 13.09 -2.70
C ASN A 50 -7.30 13.29 -3.23
N THR A 51 -6.28 13.39 -2.36
CA THR A 51 -4.91 13.73 -2.76
C THR A 51 -3.92 12.72 -2.20
N PRO A 52 -3.22 11.94 -3.04
CA PRO A 52 -2.10 11.11 -2.63
C PRO A 52 -0.97 11.96 -2.02
N ASP A 53 -0.32 11.49 -0.96
CA ASP A 53 0.96 12.05 -0.51
C ASP A 53 2.16 11.39 -1.21
N THR A 54 3.38 11.75 -0.81
CA THR A 54 4.61 11.23 -1.42
C THR A 54 4.67 9.70 -1.37
N ILE A 55 4.32 9.08 -0.23
CA ILE A 55 4.35 7.62 -0.09
C ILE A 55 3.29 6.98 -0.97
N ASP A 56 2.07 7.50 -0.93
CA ASP A 56 1.00 7.00 -1.79
C ASP A 56 1.43 7.05 -3.25
N THR A 57 2.04 8.17 -3.66
CA THR A 57 2.53 8.39 -5.02
C THR A 57 3.62 7.38 -5.39
N CYS A 58 4.58 7.12 -4.50
CA CYS A 58 5.62 6.12 -4.73
C CYS A 58 5.03 4.70 -4.83
N ILE A 59 4.15 4.30 -3.92
CA ILE A 59 3.50 2.98 -3.96
C ILE A 59 2.69 2.83 -5.27
N LEU A 60 1.95 3.87 -5.66
CA LEU A 60 1.15 3.87 -6.88
C LEU A 60 2.01 3.78 -8.13
N ALA A 61 3.09 4.53 -8.20
CA ALA A 61 4.04 4.46 -9.31
C ALA A 61 4.64 3.04 -9.42
N ALA A 62 5.05 2.45 -8.29
CA ALA A 62 5.56 1.08 -8.25
C ALA A 62 4.53 0.06 -8.79
N ILE A 63 3.26 0.20 -8.40
CA ILE A 63 2.17 -0.68 -8.84
C ILE A 63 1.82 -0.45 -10.32
N GLN A 64 1.82 0.80 -10.79
CA GLN A 64 1.58 1.16 -12.19
C GLN A 64 2.68 0.64 -13.13
N ASN A 65 3.91 0.46 -12.64
CA ASN A 65 4.97 -0.18 -13.39
C ASN A 65 4.75 -1.69 -13.57
N LEU A 66 3.98 -2.31 -12.66
CA LEU A 66 3.68 -3.75 -12.68
C LEU A 66 2.36 -4.06 -13.40
N TYR A 67 1.37 -3.17 -13.30
CA TYR A 67 -0.01 -3.43 -13.71
C TYR A 67 -0.63 -2.26 -14.46
N SER A 68 -1.64 -2.55 -15.28
CA SER A 68 -2.35 -1.55 -16.07
C SER A 68 -3.68 -1.15 -15.42
N ASN A 69 -4.28 -0.05 -15.89
CA ASN A 69 -5.60 0.43 -15.44
C ASN A 69 -5.74 0.52 -13.91
N VAL A 70 -4.71 1.06 -13.24
CA VAL A 70 -4.69 1.23 -11.78
C VAL A 70 -5.69 2.31 -11.37
N GLN A 71 -6.52 1.99 -10.39
CA GLN A 71 -7.53 2.86 -9.78
C GLN A 71 -7.35 2.88 -8.27
N THR A 72 -7.58 4.03 -7.66
CA THR A 72 -7.38 4.23 -6.22
C THR A 72 -8.65 4.75 -5.59
N TYR A 73 -8.92 4.29 -4.37
CA TYR A 73 -9.94 4.87 -3.52
C TYR A 73 -9.54 4.73 -2.06
N ASN A 74 -10.09 5.63 -1.26
CA ASN A 74 -9.61 5.91 0.08
C ASN A 74 -10.81 5.93 1.01
N GLU A 75 -10.68 5.30 2.16
CA GLU A 75 -11.74 5.22 3.15
C GLU A 75 -11.17 5.52 4.54
N ASP A 76 -11.83 6.42 5.25
CA ASP A 76 -11.45 6.76 6.61
C ASP A 76 -12.01 5.70 7.57
N LEU A 77 -11.15 5.15 8.41
CA LEU A 77 -11.50 4.12 9.40
C LEU A 77 -11.57 4.76 10.78
N VAL A 78 -12.79 4.89 11.30
CA VAL A 78 -13.10 5.60 12.56
C VAL A 78 -13.55 4.68 13.70
N TRP A 79 -13.68 3.37 13.43
CA TRP A 79 -14.07 2.36 14.41
C TRP A 79 -12.91 1.43 14.72
N ASN A 80 -12.96 0.79 15.89
CA ASN A 80 -11.94 -0.16 16.35
C ASN A 80 -11.99 -1.50 15.59
N THR A 81 -11.74 -1.46 14.30
CA THR A 81 -11.59 -2.64 13.44
C THR A 81 -10.12 -2.97 13.33
N SER A 82 -9.75 -4.24 13.52
CA SER A 82 -8.37 -4.66 13.36
C SER A 82 -7.96 -4.59 11.88
N TYR A 83 -6.66 -4.45 11.61
CA TYR A 83 -6.17 -4.46 10.23
C TYR A 83 -6.47 -5.81 9.54
N SER A 84 -6.38 -6.93 10.26
CA SER A 84 -6.73 -8.26 9.74
C SER A 84 -8.20 -8.37 9.34
N ASP A 85 -9.12 -7.84 10.14
CA ASP A 85 -10.55 -7.86 9.79
C ASP A 85 -10.80 -7.03 8.53
N MET A 86 -10.09 -5.89 8.40
CA MET A 86 -10.19 -5.05 7.22
C MET A 86 -9.60 -5.74 5.98
N GLN A 87 -8.49 -6.47 6.11
CA GLN A 87 -7.99 -7.32 5.03
C GLN A 87 -9.04 -8.33 4.56
N THR A 88 -9.75 -9.00 5.48
CA THR A 88 -10.81 -9.97 5.12
C THR A 88 -11.93 -9.36 4.29
N ILE A 89 -12.27 -8.09 4.52
CA ILE A 89 -13.27 -7.37 3.70
C ILE A 89 -12.80 -7.25 2.24
N TYR A 90 -11.52 -6.96 2.02
CA TYR A 90 -10.97 -6.72 0.69
C TYR A 90 -10.39 -7.98 0.03
N ASP A 91 -10.01 -9.01 0.80
CA ASP A 91 -9.49 -10.26 0.27
C ASP A 91 -10.57 -11.07 -0.45
N GLY A 92 -11.81 -11.08 0.07
CA GLY A 92 -12.91 -11.91 -0.44
C GLY A 92 -12.55 -13.40 -0.63
N GLY A 93 -11.61 -13.94 0.14
CA GLY A 93 -11.12 -15.33 0.00
C GLY A 93 -10.24 -15.60 -1.23
N ARG A 94 -9.66 -14.56 -1.84
CA ARG A 94 -8.86 -14.65 -3.07
C ARG A 94 -7.44 -15.18 -2.82
N PRO A 95 -6.80 -15.78 -3.85
CA PRO A 95 -5.36 -16.05 -3.81
C PRO A 95 -4.56 -14.80 -3.47
N LYS A 96 -3.52 -15.01 -2.67
CA LYS A 96 -2.69 -13.97 -2.07
C LYS A 96 -1.26 -14.10 -2.56
N THR A 97 -0.68 -12.98 -2.97
CA THR A 97 0.74 -12.84 -3.35
C THR A 97 1.39 -11.78 -2.47
N ASP A 98 2.63 -12.02 -2.06
CA ASP A 98 3.41 -11.03 -1.32
C ASP A 98 4.09 -10.07 -2.29
N LEU A 99 4.01 -8.78 -2.02
CA LEU A 99 4.67 -7.72 -2.77
C LEU A 99 5.66 -7.00 -1.86
N THR A 100 6.92 -6.94 -2.27
CA THR A 100 7.91 -6.07 -1.65
C THR A 100 8.26 -4.93 -2.60
N ILE A 101 8.09 -3.70 -2.14
CA ILE A 101 8.51 -2.50 -2.86
C ILE A 101 9.72 -1.91 -2.13
N ARG A 102 10.89 -1.93 -2.76
CA ARG A 102 12.09 -1.27 -2.24
C ARG A 102 12.15 0.18 -2.68
N MET A 103 12.05 1.07 -1.71
CA MET A 103 12.05 2.52 -1.89
C MET A 103 13.46 3.05 -1.65
N THR A 104 14.07 3.66 -2.67
CA THR A 104 15.42 4.23 -2.59
C THR A 104 15.40 5.74 -2.79
N PRO A 105 16.15 6.53 -1.98
CA PRO A 105 16.24 7.96 -2.21
C PRO A 105 16.87 8.26 -3.57
N SER A 106 16.32 9.23 -4.29
CA SER A 106 16.91 9.81 -5.49
C SER A 106 17.73 11.04 -5.12
N PHE A 107 18.87 11.18 -5.79
CA PHE A 107 19.86 12.21 -5.49
C PHE A 107 20.01 13.16 -6.66
N ASP A 108 20.06 14.45 -6.37
CA ASP A 108 20.60 15.42 -7.32
C ASP A 108 22.11 15.21 -7.46
N SER A 109 22.61 15.28 -8.69
CA SER A 109 24.05 15.29 -8.97
C SER A 109 24.83 16.33 -8.15
N ALA A 110 24.21 17.48 -7.82
CA ALA A 110 24.84 18.54 -7.04
C ALA A 110 25.15 18.14 -5.59
N ILE A 111 24.40 17.20 -5.02
CA ILE A 111 24.57 16.75 -3.62
C ILE A 111 25.46 15.51 -3.51
N LEU A 112 25.71 14.78 -4.61
CA LEU A 112 26.50 13.54 -4.58
C LEU A 112 27.87 13.68 -3.92
N PRO A 113 28.66 14.75 -4.14
CA PRO A 113 29.96 14.91 -3.47
C PRO A 113 29.85 14.99 -1.94
N GLN A 114 28.73 15.51 -1.42
CA GLN A 114 28.49 15.66 0.02
C GLN A 114 28.08 14.34 0.69
N LEU A 115 27.65 13.35 -0.11
CA LEU A 115 27.20 12.05 0.36
C LEU A 115 28.33 11.00 0.37
N VAL A 116 29.52 11.33 -0.12
CA VAL A 116 30.67 10.42 -0.11
C VAL A 116 31.00 10.05 1.34
N GLY A 117 30.96 8.74 1.65
CA GLY A 117 31.21 8.21 2.99
C GLY A 117 30.02 8.29 3.95
N GLN A 118 28.88 8.86 3.53
CA GLN A 118 27.64 8.85 4.31
C GLN A 118 26.89 7.53 4.13
N THR A 119 26.10 7.15 5.15
CA THR A 119 25.19 6.01 5.04
C THR A 119 23.83 6.49 4.52
N VAL A 120 23.34 5.82 3.49
CA VAL A 120 22.01 6.03 2.91
C VAL A 120 21.17 4.80 3.15
N TYR A 121 19.89 4.99 3.49
CA TYR A 121 18.94 3.91 3.73
C TYR A 121 17.97 3.75 2.57
N ALA A 122 17.59 2.50 2.32
CA ALA A 122 16.43 2.15 1.53
C ALA A 122 15.36 1.58 2.47
N TYR A 123 14.09 1.69 2.07
CA TYR A 123 12.97 1.24 2.88
C TYR A 123 12.15 0.22 2.09
N ASP A 124 11.97 -0.98 2.67
CA ASP A 124 11.13 -2.00 2.07
C ASP A 124 9.70 -1.86 2.62
N ILE A 125 8.72 -1.75 1.72
CA ILE A 125 7.30 -1.80 2.06
C ILE A 125 6.79 -3.17 1.62
N HIS A 126 6.28 -3.94 2.58
CA HIS A 126 5.67 -5.23 2.30
C HIS A 126 4.16 -5.09 2.24
N LEU A 127 3.54 -5.61 1.18
CA LEU A 127 2.12 -5.52 0.89
C LEU A 127 1.59 -6.89 0.48
N HIS A 128 0.28 -7.09 0.63
CA HIS A 128 -0.40 -8.24 0.06
C HIS A 128 -1.21 -7.82 -1.16
N ILE A 129 -1.12 -8.66 -2.19
CA ILE A 129 -1.94 -8.56 -3.39
C ILE A 129 -2.99 -9.67 -3.34
N PHE A 130 -4.27 -9.27 -3.30
CA PHE A 130 -5.41 -10.17 -3.42
C PHE A 130 -5.86 -10.22 -4.88
N LEU A 131 -5.67 -11.37 -5.53
CA LEU A 131 -5.85 -11.49 -6.97
C LEU A 131 -7.24 -12.03 -7.34
N ASN A 132 -7.95 -11.28 -8.18
CA ASN A 132 -9.10 -11.77 -8.93
C ASN A 132 -8.58 -12.47 -10.19
N TYR A 133 -8.05 -13.68 -10.00
CA TYR A 133 -7.49 -14.49 -11.07
C TYR A 133 -8.48 -15.57 -11.49
N ILE A 134 -8.92 -15.53 -12.75
CA ILE A 134 -9.78 -16.56 -13.37
C ILE A 134 -8.86 -17.43 -14.23
N GLY A 135 -8.10 -18.33 -13.60
CA GLY A 135 -7.15 -19.21 -14.27
C GLY A 135 -6.45 -20.15 -13.28
N ASP A 136 -5.47 -20.91 -13.76
CA ASP A 136 -4.67 -21.81 -12.92
C ASP A 136 -3.85 -21.04 -11.87
N ILE A 137 -4.29 -21.13 -10.61
CA ILE A 137 -3.69 -20.48 -9.43
C ILE A 137 -2.19 -20.82 -9.31
N ALA A 138 -1.74 -21.95 -9.88
CA ALA A 138 -0.35 -22.39 -9.84
C ALA A 138 0.64 -21.45 -10.56
N ASN A 139 0.16 -20.55 -11.44
CA ASN A 139 1.02 -19.61 -12.18
C ASN A 139 1.12 -18.22 -11.54
N ILE A 140 0.49 -18.01 -10.39
CA ILE A 140 0.63 -16.76 -9.64
C ILE A 140 1.98 -16.79 -8.92
N PRO A 141 2.90 -15.83 -9.17
CA PRO A 141 4.14 -15.78 -8.42
C PRO A 141 3.84 -15.61 -6.94
N PRO A 142 4.45 -16.39 -6.05
CA PRO A 142 4.20 -16.30 -4.61
C PRO A 142 4.71 -14.97 -4.04
N VAL A 143 5.75 -14.40 -4.66
CA VAL A 143 6.39 -13.16 -4.26
C VAL A 143 6.69 -12.31 -5.49
N ILE A 144 6.42 -11.02 -5.40
CA ILE A 144 6.80 -9.99 -6.37
C ILE A 144 7.71 -8.99 -5.68
N PHE A 145 8.79 -8.62 -6.36
CA PHE A 145 9.70 -7.57 -5.92
C PHE A 145 9.77 -6.47 -6.98
N THR A 146 9.67 -5.22 -6.54
CA THR A 146 9.83 -4.04 -7.40
C THR A 146 10.56 -2.93 -6.65
N THR A 147 11.05 -1.94 -7.38
CA THR A 147 11.75 -0.78 -6.83
C THR A 147 11.06 0.52 -7.23
N GLN A 148 11.21 1.53 -6.39
CA GLN A 148 10.75 2.88 -6.69
C GLN A 148 11.63 3.91 -5.99
N VAL A 149 11.70 5.11 -6.56
CA VAL A 149 12.47 6.22 -5.98
C VAL A 149 11.59 7.26 -5.29
N PHE A 150 12.17 7.97 -4.33
CA PHE A 150 11.58 9.14 -3.66
C PHE A 150 12.64 10.24 -3.47
N PRO A 151 12.26 11.53 -3.36
CA PRO A 151 13.22 12.62 -3.19
C PRO A 151 14.05 12.51 -1.89
N TYR A 152 15.38 12.57 -1.95
CA TYR A 152 16.25 12.44 -0.77
C TYR A 152 15.96 13.48 0.33
N ASN A 153 15.56 14.70 -0.02
CA ASN A 153 15.20 15.75 0.95
C ASN A 153 13.96 15.40 1.79
N GLU A 154 13.20 14.36 1.41
CA GLU A 154 12.05 13.85 2.15
C GLU A 154 12.39 12.60 2.99
N ASP A 155 13.64 12.14 3.05
CA ASP A 155 14.02 10.87 3.70
C ASP A 155 13.48 10.71 5.13
N SER A 156 13.61 11.75 5.97
CA SER A 156 13.11 11.69 7.35
C SER A 156 11.59 11.56 7.43
N LEU A 157 10.86 12.28 6.56
CA LEU A 157 9.41 12.19 6.46
C LEU A 157 8.99 10.82 5.92
N PHE A 158 9.69 10.34 4.89
CA PHE A 158 9.44 9.05 4.26
C PHE A 158 9.63 7.92 5.27
N LYS A 159 10.74 7.91 6.01
CA LYS A 159 11.00 6.93 7.07
C LYS A 159 9.89 6.89 8.12
N SER A 160 9.51 8.05 8.65
CA SER A 160 8.44 8.16 9.65
C SER A 160 7.13 7.59 9.11
N ASN A 161 6.76 7.94 7.89
CA ASN A 161 5.49 7.51 7.32
C ASN A 161 5.51 6.04 6.90
N VAL A 162 6.63 5.48 6.43
CA VAL A 162 6.77 4.03 6.16
C VAL A 162 6.60 3.23 7.44
N GLN A 163 7.17 3.67 8.56
CA GLN A 163 7.02 3.01 9.85
C GLN A 163 5.57 3.00 10.37
N GLN A 164 4.76 3.93 9.89
CA GLN A 164 3.35 4.05 10.25
C GLN A 164 2.44 3.20 9.36
N ILE A 165 2.94 2.68 8.24
CA ILE A 165 2.18 1.77 7.39
C ILE A 165 1.99 0.46 8.15
N LEU A 166 0.74 0.11 8.44
CA LEU A 166 0.40 -1.22 8.93
C LEU A 166 0.05 -2.09 7.75
N THR A 167 0.88 -3.12 7.55
CA THR A 167 0.78 -4.12 6.50
C THR A 167 1.10 -5.50 7.02
N LEU A 168 0.59 -6.51 6.29
CA LEU A 168 0.61 -7.94 6.61
C LEU A 168 -0.11 -8.29 7.91
#